data_AF-A0A7J2NRW8-F1
#
_entry.id   AF-A0A7J2NRW8-F1
#
_cell.length_a   1.000
_cell.length_b   1.000
_cell.length_c   1.000
_cell.angle_alpha   90.00
_cell.angle_beta   90.00
_cell.angle_gamma   90.00
#
_symmetry.space_group_name_H-M   'P 1'
#
loop_
_entity.id
_entity.type
_entity.pdbx_description
1 polymer ?
#
loop_
_entity_poly.entity_id
_entity_poly.type
_entity_poly.pdbx_seq_one_letter_code
_entity_poly.pdbx_strand_id
1 'polypeptide(L)'
;MAKKLKNQFKSIISSFKNEILSIVQSKADNGAKKITITIANDLAYPKNMPALKKKMGDKSSILYLSDIWQAFFNNKFQIIEDLVASEIVYDAGFIPVIKNCLKLRIGVQERLQNYLISMVLFGSWARGRAVKESDIDIAFVIDDTDVQKKTRLEIKDKLMKVITGISAEISKDFNVQVYLLTQFWEWVRDANPVIFTMLRDGVPVYDRGLFSPWKLLLKMGKIKPTPEAIESFMSSGKLLLGVVDNTMSDLIVEKLYYAMLNPAQSALMFVGVAPPVYTETPILLRRYFVKKKLLDAKYAKWLEDIIKIRKRVEHNSQKVTGKMLDIQIKRAKEFSMVLLTMFEKLKHESIGEKIKEIDFIFRKGMQDVLKSIGVKSTKERLVSKFLSEVKDRELMPASYSHVVQYVNTLKDDYKRGLVTQDDVNKLEKEAHDFIETVINIVKAREQKGTDKFKVKFKYDDKTGEVWFLGKTAYIIKDLSDPSAGVLKAKIKKDGALGKTMEASLKHLDKKRENVSMEGEATVKEKTISSLKKIFGTKVEIVLSD
;
A
#
# COMPACT_ATOMS: atom_id res chain seq x y z
N MET A 1 0.00 52.35 53.69
CA MET A 1 0.70 51.46 52.73
C MET A 1 0.45 51.88 51.28
N ALA A 2 -0.81 52.04 50.84
CA ALA A 2 -1.19 52.47 49.48
C ALA A 2 -0.49 53.75 48.98
N LYS A 3 -0.30 54.77 49.83
CA LYS A 3 0.38 56.04 49.46
C LYS A 3 1.85 55.85 49.05
N LYS A 4 2.56 54.89 49.66
CA LYS A 4 3.97 54.55 49.35
C LYS A 4 4.08 53.79 48.01
N LEU A 5 3.16 52.85 47.75
CA LEU A 5 3.06 52.15 46.46
C LEU A 5 2.65 53.08 45.32
N LYS A 6 1.68 53.97 45.55
CA LYS A 6 1.26 54.96 44.54
C LYS A 6 2.41 55.87 44.12
N ASN A 7 3.26 56.28 45.06
CA ASN A 7 4.47 57.04 44.76
C ASN A 7 5.52 56.22 44.00
N GLN A 8 5.64 54.91 44.30
CA GLN A 8 6.55 53.99 43.60
C GLN A 8 6.20 53.82 42.10
N PHE A 9 4.91 53.81 41.75
CA PHE A 9 4.46 53.65 40.36
C PHE A 9 4.17 54.97 39.63
N LYS A 10 4.20 56.12 40.31
CA LYS A 10 3.78 57.42 39.75
C LYS A 10 4.49 57.77 38.44
N SER A 11 5.81 57.58 38.36
CA SER A 11 6.58 57.87 37.13
C SER A 11 6.24 56.90 36.00
N ILE A 12 6.03 55.62 36.31
CA ILE A 12 5.70 54.60 35.31
C ILE A 12 4.29 54.83 34.77
N ILE A 13 3.31 55.10 35.64
CA ILE A 13 1.93 55.44 35.24
C ILE A 13 1.93 56.67 34.33
N SER A 14 2.77 57.67 34.62
CA SER A 14 2.90 58.85 33.76
C SER A 14 3.48 58.53 32.38
N SER A 15 4.40 57.56 32.28
CA SER A 15 5.01 57.14 31.02
C SER A 15 4.15 56.16 30.21
N PHE A 16 3.16 55.51 30.84
CA PHE A 16 2.33 54.45 30.25
C PHE A 16 0.84 54.65 30.59
N LYS A 17 0.37 55.89 30.51
CA LYS A 17 -0.95 56.30 31.03
C LYS A 17 -2.12 55.57 30.38
N ASN A 18 -2.00 55.22 29.10
CA ASN A 18 -3.08 54.59 28.32
C ASN A 18 -2.90 53.06 28.23
N GLU A 19 -1.68 52.58 28.50
CA GLU A 19 -1.29 51.18 28.47
C GLU A 19 -1.58 50.46 29.79
N ILE A 20 -1.61 51.19 30.92
CA ILE A 20 -1.95 50.64 32.23
C ILE A 20 -3.42 50.95 32.53
N LEU A 21 -4.24 49.90 32.62
CA LEU A 21 -5.66 50.03 32.97
C LEU A 21 -5.85 50.13 34.48
N SER A 22 -5.17 49.25 35.22
CA SER A 22 -5.22 49.23 36.68
C SER A 22 -3.94 48.63 37.27
N ILE A 23 -3.64 49.00 38.50
CA ILE A 23 -2.67 48.34 39.36
C ILE A 23 -3.40 47.97 40.65
N VAL A 24 -3.44 46.69 40.98
CA VAL A 24 -4.10 46.17 42.17
C VAL A 24 -3.13 45.38 43.03
N GLN A 25 -3.45 45.23 44.29
CA GLN A 25 -2.68 44.46 45.24
C GLN A 25 -3.56 43.36 45.85
N SER A 26 -3.29 42.11 45.49
CA SER A 26 -3.98 40.93 46.02
C SER A 26 -3.23 40.36 47.21
N LYS A 27 -3.95 39.75 48.16
CA LYS A 27 -3.36 38.98 49.26
C LYS A 27 -3.06 37.57 48.75
N ALA A 28 -1.82 37.09 48.89
CA ALA A 28 -1.53 35.68 48.59
C ALA A 28 -2.26 34.76 49.58
N ASP A 29 -2.59 33.54 49.15
CA ASP A 29 -3.35 32.52 49.91
C ASP A 29 -2.79 32.23 51.32
N ASN A 30 -1.50 32.48 51.54
CA ASN A 30 -0.82 32.29 52.84
C ASN A 30 -0.79 33.54 53.74
N GLY A 31 -1.55 34.59 53.43
CA GLY A 31 -1.78 35.77 54.29
C GLY A 31 -0.60 36.74 54.49
N ALA A 32 0.65 36.33 54.23
CA ALA A 32 1.84 37.10 54.58
C ALA A 32 2.44 37.96 53.44
N LYS A 33 2.21 37.63 52.16
CA LYS A 33 2.83 38.33 51.02
C LYS A 33 1.76 38.92 50.11
N LYS A 34 1.79 40.24 49.92
CA LYS A 34 0.92 40.94 48.96
C LYS A 34 1.54 40.89 47.56
N ILE A 35 0.78 40.47 46.56
CA ILE A 35 1.21 40.44 45.16
C ILE A 35 0.64 41.66 44.45
N THR A 36 1.50 42.45 43.79
CA THR A 36 1.07 43.57 42.96
C THR A 36 0.89 43.10 41.53
N ILE A 37 -0.29 43.36 40.97
CA ILE A 37 -0.68 42.97 39.61
C ILE A 37 -0.98 44.23 38.81
N THR A 38 -0.42 44.32 37.62
CA THR A 38 -0.65 45.42 36.68
C THR A 38 -1.42 44.88 35.48
N ILE A 39 -2.59 45.46 35.25
CA ILE A 39 -3.43 45.14 34.10
C ILE A 39 -2.98 46.00 32.94
N ALA A 40 -2.44 45.37 31.90
CA ALA A 40 -1.89 46.04 30.74
C ALA A 40 -2.78 45.86 29.50
N ASN A 41 -3.00 46.96 28.77
CA ASN A 41 -3.86 47.03 27.59
C ASN A 41 -3.11 46.61 26.32
N ASP A 42 -2.87 45.31 26.19
CA ASP A 42 -2.21 44.70 25.04
C ASP A 42 -3.07 44.74 23.76
N LEU A 43 -4.39 44.87 23.89
CA LEU A 43 -5.30 44.96 22.74
C LEU A 43 -5.11 46.27 21.96
N ALA A 44 -5.00 47.41 22.65
CA ALA A 44 -4.82 48.71 22.00
C ALA A 44 -3.34 49.06 21.77
N TYR A 45 -2.43 48.59 22.63
CA TYR A 45 -1.02 48.99 22.62
C TYR A 45 -0.02 47.82 22.64
N PRO A 46 -0.14 46.81 21.74
CA PRO A 46 0.67 45.58 21.81
C PRO A 46 2.18 45.85 21.69
N LYS A 47 2.58 46.83 20.89
CA LYS A 47 3.99 47.19 20.66
C LYS A 47 4.69 47.75 21.90
N ASN A 48 3.94 48.30 22.86
CA ASN A 48 4.49 48.94 24.06
C ASN A 48 4.66 47.94 25.21
N MET A 49 4.09 46.73 25.11
CA MET A 49 4.11 45.71 26.16
C MET A 49 5.52 45.29 26.59
N PRO A 50 6.52 45.08 25.68
CA PRO A 50 7.88 44.75 26.09
C PRO A 50 8.56 45.86 26.90
N ALA A 51 8.32 47.13 26.53
CA ALA A 51 8.88 48.28 27.23
C ALA A 51 8.23 48.46 28.62
N LEU A 52 6.91 48.29 28.70
CA LEU A 52 6.17 48.27 29.95
C LEU A 52 6.68 47.15 30.87
N LYS A 53 6.81 45.91 30.36
CA LYS A 53 7.34 44.76 31.11
C LYS A 53 8.73 45.01 31.66
N LYS A 54 9.62 45.60 30.88
CA LYS A 54 10.98 45.98 31.32
C LYS A 54 10.95 47.04 32.43
N LYS A 55 10.05 48.04 32.34
CA LYS A 55 9.94 49.13 33.33
C LYS A 55 9.28 48.68 34.63
N MET A 56 8.33 47.75 34.57
CA MET A 56 7.70 47.14 35.74
C MET A 56 8.67 46.20 36.45
N GLY A 57 9.43 45.37 35.72
CA GLY A 57 10.38 44.42 36.30
C GLY A 57 9.72 43.54 37.38
N ASP A 58 10.44 43.30 38.47
CA ASP A 58 9.93 42.48 39.60
C ASP A 58 8.98 43.25 40.53
N LYS A 59 8.66 44.51 40.22
CA LYS A 59 7.78 45.34 41.06
C LYS A 59 6.32 44.91 40.98
N SER A 60 5.90 44.27 39.89
CA SER A 60 4.54 43.75 39.71
C SER A 60 4.50 42.67 38.65
N SER A 61 3.61 41.69 38.83
CA SER A 61 3.22 40.78 37.75
C SER A 61 2.35 41.52 36.73
N ILE A 62 2.55 41.28 35.44
CA ILE A 62 1.71 41.83 34.38
C ILE A 62 0.66 40.81 33.98
N LEU A 63 -0.60 41.25 33.97
CA LEU A 63 -1.73 40.52 33.40
C LEU A 63 -2.24 41.31 32.20
N TYR A 64 -2.35 40.66 31.04
CA TYR A 64 -2.84 41.34 29.85
C TYR A 64 -4.37 41.41 29.83
N LEU A 65 -4.90 42.45 29.20
CA LEU A 65 -6.35 42.61 29.01
C LEU A 65 -6.93 41.45 28.21
N SER A 66 -6.22 40.98 27.19
CA SER A 66 -6.62 39.79 26.42
C SER A 66 -6.75 38.54 27.31
N ASP A 67 -5.85 38.33 28.27
CA ASP A 67 -5.91 37.20 29.22
C ASP A 67 -7.14 37.30 30.14
N ILE A 68 -7.47 38.51 30.59
CA ILE A 68 -8.69 38.78 31.37
C ILE A 68 -9.93 38.42 30.56
N TRP A 69 -10.01 38.86 29.30
CA TRP A 69 -11.10 38.49 28.41
C TRP A 69 -11.16 36.99 28.15
N GLN A 70 -10.01 36.32 27.99
CA GLN A 70 -9.98 34.87 27.85
C GLN A 70 -10.48 34.13 29.10
N ALA A 71 -10.29 34.70 30.29
CA ALA A 71 -10.86 34.11 31.51
C ALA A 71 -12.39 34.10 31.47
N PHE A 72 -13.03 35.14 30.91
CA PHE A 72 -14.48 35.17 30.67
C PHE A 72 -14.93 34.07 29.70
N PHE A 73 -14.26 33.93 28.55
CA PHE A 73 -14.58 32.85 27.59
C PHE A 73 -14.42 31.44 28.20
N ASN A 74 -13.46 31.27 29.10
CA ASN A 74 -13.18 29.99 29.75
C ASN A 74 -13.99 29.76 31.04
N ASN A 75 -14.94 30.64 31.37
CA ASN A 75 -15.71 30.61 32.62
C ASN A 75 -14.83 30.60 33.89
N LYS A 76 -13.61 31.16 33.84
CA LYS A 76 -12.67 31.25 34.97
C LYS A 76 -12.94 32.50 35.81
N PHE A 77 -14.17 32.61 36.33
CA PHE A 77 -14.64 33.81 37.03
C PHE A 77 -13.91 34.09 38.34
N GLN A 78 -13.39 33.06 39.03
CA GLN A 78 -12.67 33.24 40.30
C GLN A 78 -11.51 34.26 40.18
N ILE A 79 -10.71 34.15 39.11
CA ILE A 79 -9.59 35.07 38.87
C ILE A 79 -10.08 36.51 38.70
N ILE A 80 -11.23 36.70 38.06
CA ILE A 80 -11.84 38.01 37.84
C ILE A 80 -12.40 38.57 39.15
N GLU A 81 -13.06 37.73 39.94
CA GLU A 81 -13.63 38.10 41.24
C GLU A 81 -12.52 38.50 42.23
N ASP A 82 -11.43 37.73 42.30
CA ASP A 82 -10.25 38.04 43.12
C ASP A 82 -9.60 39.37 42.70
N LEU A 83 -9.52 39.62 41.38
CA LEU A 83 -9.00 40.86 40.83
C LEU A 83 -9.85 42.07 41.23
N VAL A 84 -11.17 41.93 41.19
CA VAL A 84 -12.13 42.98 41.58
C VAL A 84 -12.17 43.21 43.10
N ALA A 85 -11.89 42.17 43.90
CA ALA A 85 -11.81 42.25 45.36
C ALA A 85 -10.47 42.81 45.88
N SER A 86 -9.45 42.91 45.01
CA SER A 86 -8.10 43.36 45.37
C SER A 86 -8.03 44.85 45.74
N GLU A 87 -7.02 45.23 46.52
CA GLU A 87 -6.78 46.64 46.92
C GLU A 87 -6.32 47.46 45.70
N ILE A 88 -7.08 48.48 45.30
CA ILE A 88 -6.75 49.31 44.14
C ILE A 88 -5.61 50.30 44.48
N VAL A 89 -4.50 50.20 43.74
CA VAL A 89 -3.36 51.14 43.82
C VAL A 89 -3.50 52.25 42.77
N TYR A 90 -3.94 51.90 41.57
CA TYR A 90 -4.26 52.79 40.45
C TYR A 90 -5.37 52.15 39.62
N ASP A 91 -6.30 52.95 39.11
CA ASP A 91 -7.33 52.48 38.20
C ASP A 91 -7.77 53.60 37.26
N ALA A 92 -7.91 53.29 35.98
CA ALA A 92 -8.37 54.18 34.94
C ALA A 92 -9.90 54.10 34.70
N GLY A 93 -10.64 53.39 35.57
CA GLY A 93 -12.07 53.09 35.44
C GLY A 93 -12.36 51.61 35.11
N PHE A 94 -11.35 50.78 34.92
CA PHE A 94 -11.53 49.39 34.47
C PHE A 94 -12.12 48.48 35.55
N ILE A 95 -11.59 48.50 36.77
CA ILE A 95 -12.09 47.64 37.86
C ILE A 95 -13.58 47.90 38.17
N PRO A 96 -14.05 49.16 38.30
CA PRO A 96 -15.48 49.45 38.45
C PRO A 96 -16.36 48.89 37.33
N VAL A 97 -15.91 48.95 36.07
CA VAL A 97 -16.67 48.42 34.92
C VAL A 97 -16.84 46.91 35.05
N ILE A 98 -15.77 46.16 35.31
CA ILE A 98 -15.85 44.71 35.51
C ILE A 98 -16.76 44.37 36.69
N LYS A 99 -16.61 45.08 37.81
CA LYS A 99 -17.46 44.89 38.99
C LYS A 99 -18.94 45.11 38.69
N ASN A 100 -19.26 46.16 37.94
CA ASN A 100 -20.63 46.48 37.54
C ASN A 100 -21.19 45.42 36.59
N CYS A 101 -20.41 44.96 35.61
CA CYS A 101 -20.79 43.87 34.72
C CYS A 101 -21.10 42.57 35.48
N LEU A 102 -20.28 42.20 36.47
CA LEU A 102 -20.53 41.02 37.30
C LEU A 102 -21.80 41.14 38.15
N LYS A 103 -22.05 42.32 38.75
CA LYS A 103 -23.30 42.58 39.47
C LYS A 103 -24.52 42.49 38.57
N LEU A 104 -24.43 43.09 37.37
CA LEU A 104 -25.52 43.08 36.39
C LEU A 104 -25.81 41.66 35.91
N ARG A 105 -24.76 40.86 35.68
CA ARG A 105 -24.89 39.43 35.39
C ARG A 105 -25.72 38.72 36.44
N ILE A 106 -25.35 38.85 37.72
CA ILE A 106 -26.04 38.18 38.84
C ILE A 106 -27.52 38.59 38.87
N GLY A 107 -27.79 39.90 38.87
CA GLY A 107 -29.17 40.41 38.96
C GLY A 107 -30.06 39.99 37.78
N VAL A 108 -29.53 39.98 36.55
CA VAL A 108 -30.30 39.53 35.37
C VAL A 108 -30.46 38.02 35.34
N GLN A 109 -29.42 37.26 35.71
CA GLN A 109 -29.47 35.80 35.75
C GLN A 109 -30.46 35.28 36.78
N GLU A 110 -30.56 35.91 37.96
CA GLU A 110 -31.58 35.56 38.97
C GLU A 110 -33.02 35.75 38.44
N ARG A 111 -33.24 36.76 37.58
CA ARG A 111 -34.56 37.08 37.01
C ARG A 111 -34.93 36.27 35.79
N LEU A 112 -33.98 36.02 34.88
CA LEU A 112 -34.23 35.37 33.58
C LEU A 112 -33.82 33.90 33.56
N GLN A 113 -33.03 33.45 34.54
CA GLN A 113 -32.59 32.06 34.71
C GLN A 113 -32.12 31.45 33.37
N ASN A 114 -32.80 30.40 32.91
CA ASN A 114 -32.42 29.62 31.73
C ASN A 114 -32.70 30.33 30.40
N TYR A 115 -33.52 31.40 30.40
CA TYR A 115 -33.81 32.17 29.19
C TYR A 115 -32.66 33.07 28.78
N LEU A 116 -31.77 33.44 29.70
CA LEU A 116 -30.57 34.17 29.35
C LEU A 116 -29.59 33.22 28.63
N ILE A 117 -29.33 33.48 27.35
CA ILE A 117 -28.33 32.74 26.57
C ILE A 117 -26.95 33.33 26.78
N SER A 118 -26.82 34.66 26.64
CA SER A 118 -25.54 35.33 26.82
C SER A 118 -25.72 36.78 27.24
N MET A 119 -24.81 37.27 28.08
CA MET A 119 -24.58 38.68 28.36
C MET A 119 -23.18 39.02 27.86
N VAL A 120 -23.07 39.94 26.91
CA VAL A 120 -21.84 40.25 26.19
C VAL A 120 -21.47 41.71 26.43
N LEU A 121 -20.28 41.94 26.97
CA LEU A 121 -19.63 43.24 26.96
C LEU A 121 -19.00 43.46 25.60
N PHE A 122 -19.33 44.55 24.92
CA PHE A 122 -18.74 44.89 23.64
C PHE A 122 -18.32 46.36 23.61
N GLY A 123 -18.07 46.93 22.42
CA GLY A 123 -17.77 48.35 22.30
C GLY A 123 -16.34 48.74 22.70
N SER A 124 -16.18 49.94 23.26
CA SER A 124 -14.86 50.53 23.55
C SER A 124 -14.12 49.81 24.68
N TRP A 125 -14.83 49.38 25.73
CA TRP A 125 -14.25 48.64 26.85
C TRP A 125 -13.71 47.27 26.43
N ALA A 126 -14.49 46.49 25.67
CA ALA A 126 -14.04 45.21 25.15
C ALA A 126 -12.80 45.33 24.24
N ARG A 127 -12.73 46.38 23.42
CA ARG A 127 -11.60 46.67 22.52
C ARG A 127 -10.38 47.30 23.21
N GLY A 128 -10.47 47.63 24.50
CA GLY A 128 -9.42 48.35 25.22
C GLY A 128 -9.23 49.80 24.74
N ARG A 129 -10.25 50.43 24.16
CA ARG A 129 -10.20 51.82 23.65
C ARG A 129 -11.15 52.76 24.38
N ALA A 130 -11.64 52.37 25.56
CA ALA A 130 -12.50 53.21 26.38
C ALA A 130 -11.76 54.44 26.92
N VAL A 131 -12.49 55.54 27.02
CA VAL A 131 -12.10 56.77 27.73
C VAL A 131 -13.00 56.94 28.96
N LYS A 132 -12.74 57.92 29.81
CA LYS A 132 -13.46 58.08 31.09
C LYS A 132 -14.96 58.31 30.92
N GLU A 133 -15.34 58.93 29.81
CA GLU A 133 -16.72 59.26 29.45
C GLU A 133 -17.37 58.16 28.58
N SER A 134 -16.72 57.00 28.42
CA SER A 134 -17.27 55.90 27.62
C SER A 134 -18.35 55.11 28.35
N ASP A 135 -19.48 54.94 27.68
CA ASP A 135 -20.55 54.04 28.09
C ASP A 135 -20.08 52.57 28.15
N ILE A 136 -20.78 51.77 28.95
CA ILE A 136 -20.58 50.33 29.08
C ILE A 136 -21.61 49.63 28.19
N ASP A 137 -21.21 49.32 26.96
CA ASP A 137 -22.04 48.63 25.97
C ASP A 137 -22.25 47.15 26.34
N ILE A 138 -23.46 46.79 26.74
CA ILE A 138 -23.85 45.43 27.10
C ILE A 138 -24.98 44.96 26.20
N ALA A 139 -24.83 43.77 25.64
CA ALA A 139 -25.90 43.09 24.91
C ALA A 139 -26.35 41.83 25.64
N PHE A 140 -27.65 41.58 25.62
CA PHE A 140 -28.27 40.35 26.11
C PHE A 140 -28.89 39.59 24.96
N VAL A 141 -28.56 38.30 24.84
CA VAL A 141 -29.26 37.37 23.95
C VAL A 141 -30.15 36.49 24.80
N ILE A 142 -31.44 36.48 24.49
CA ILE A 142 -32.47 35.79 25.28
C ILE A 142 -33.21 34.80 24.39
N ASP A 143 -33.40 33.58 24.88
CA ASP A 143 -34.15 32.54 24.18
C ASP A 143 -35.63 32.90 24.10
N ASP A 144 -36.16 33.02 22.89
CA ASP A 144 -37.58 33.27 22.59
C ASP A 144 -38.25 32.11 21.84
N THR A 145 -37.60 30.94 21.79
CA THR A 145 -38.03 29.83 20.93
C THR A 145 -39.29 29.11 21.41
N ASP A 146 -39.62 29.21 22.70
CA ASP A 146 -40.81 28.61 23.33
C ASP A 146 -42.03 29.56 23.39
N VAL A 147 -41.89 30.78 22.84
CA VAL A 147 -42.93 31.81 22.86
C VAL A 147 -44.06 31.47 21.90
N GLN A 148 -45.28 31.28 22.44
CA GLN A 148 -46.47 30.94 21.64
C GLN A 148 -47.61 31.97 21.72
N LYS A 149 -47.81 32.61 22.88
CA LYS A 149 -49.04 33.39 23.18
C LYS A 149 -48.91 34.91 23.05
N LYS A 150 -47.69 35.44 23.12
CA LYS A 150 -47.41 36.88 23.05
C LYS A 150 -46.62 37.17 21.79
N THR A 151 -46.70 38.41 21.31
CA THR A 151 -45.85 38.83 20.20
C THR A 151 -44.39 38.97 20.67
N ARG A 152 -43.45 38.73 19.76
CA ARG A 152 -42.01 38.92 20.04
C ARG A 152 -41.68 40.35 20.45
N LEU A 153 -42.38 41.34 19.89
CA LEU A 153 -42.22 42.75 20.23
C LEU A 153 -42.59 43.02 21.70
N GLU A 154 -43.74 42.54 22.15
CA GLU A 154 -44.17 42.71 23.55
C GLU A 154 -43.23 42.03 24.55
N ILE A 155 -42.67 40.87 24.19
CA ILE A 155 -41.70 40.17 25.04
C ILE A 155 -40.40 40.94 25.09
N LYS A 156 -39.89 41.39 23.94
CA LYS A 156 -38.69 42.21 23.87
C LYS A 156 -38.84 43.47 24.73
N ASP A 157 -39.95 44.20 24.62
CA ASP A 157 -40.19 45.41 25.41
C ASP A 157 -40.25 45.14 26.91
N LYS A 158 -40.86 44.01 27.32
CA LYS A 158 -40.88 43.60 28.73
C LYS A 158 -39.48 43.25 29.25
N LEU A 159 -38.71 42.48 28.48
CA LEU A 159 -37.35 42.09 28.83
C LEU A 159 -36.42 43.32 28.89
N MET A 160 -36.53 44.23 27.93
CA MET A 160 -35.84 45.53 27.93
C MET A 160 -36.13 46.28 29.23
N LYS A 161 -37.41 46.46 29.60
CA LYS A 161 -37.77 47.18 30.84
C LYS A 161 -37.18 46.54 32.10
N VAL A 162 -37.23 45.21 32.20
CA VAL A 162 -36.66 44.48 33.34
C VAL A 162 -35.15 44.69 33.43
N ILE A 163 -34.44 44.48 32.32
CA ILE A 163 -32.96 44.58 32.31
C ILE A 163 -32.51 46.03 32.52
N THR A 164 -33.15 47.01 31.87
CA THR A 164 -32.83 48.43 32.05
C THR A 164 -33.10 48.88 33.49
N GLY A 165 -34.15 48.36 34.15
CA GLY A 165 -34.41 48.64 35.57
C GLY A 165 -33.25 48.17 36.45
N ILE A 166 -32.80 46.93 36.27
CA ILE A 166 -31.67 46.36 37.02
C ILE A 166 -30.37 47.10 36.71
N SER A 167 -30.11 47.44 35.45
CA SER A 167 -28.87 48.14 35.07
C SER A 167 -28.81 49.54 35.66
N ALA A 168 -29.93 50.28 35.68
CA ALA A 168 -30.00 51.63 36.23
C ALA A 168 -29.74 51.69 37.75
N GLU A 169 -30.11 50.64 38.49
CA GLU A 169 -29.77 50.50 39.92
C GLU A 169 -28.27 50.29 40.16
N ILE A 170 -27.55 49.74 39.18
CA ILE A 170 -26.13 49.39 39.29
C ILE A 170 -25.22 50.52 38.78
N SER A 171 -25.49 51.06 37.59
CA SER A 171 -24.75 52.18 37.01
C SER A 171 -25.57 52.92 35.95
N LYS A 172 -25.37 54.24 35.86
CA LYS A 172 -25.95 55.08 34.79
C LYS A 172 -25.18 54.97 33.47
N ASP A 173 -23.97 54.43 33.50
CA ASP A 173 -23.10 54.34 32.32
C ASP A 173 -23.45 53.14 31.42
N PHE A 174 -24.39 52.28 31.82
CA PHE A 174 -24.78 51.12 31.02
C PHE A 174 -25.60 51.51 29.79
N ASN A 175 -25.10 51.13 28.62
CA ASN A 175 -25.86 51.14 27.37
C ASN A 175 -26.30 49.70 27.04
N VAL A 176 -27.57 49.38 27.36
CA VAL A 176 -28.10 48.01 27.26
C VAL A 176 -28.85 47.79 25.94
N GLN A 177 -28.53 46.68 25.28
CA GLN A 177 -29.23 46.17 24.11
C GLN A 177 -29.76 44.77 24.38
N VAL A 178 -31.00 44.48 23.99
CA VAL A 178 -31.59 43.13 24.12
C VAL A 178 -31.97 42.59 22.76
N TYR A 179 -31.53 41.37 22.49
CA TYR A 179 -31.81 40.60 21.30
C TYR A 179 -32.52 39.31 21.68
N LEU A 180 -33.63 39.04 21.01
CA LEU A 180 -34.21 37.70 21.02
C LEU A 180 -33.34 36.78 20.16
N LEU A 181 -33.23 35.51 20.53
CA LEU A 181 -32.38 34.53 19.85
C LEU A 181 -32.74 34.42 18.36
N THR A 182 -34.03 34.38 18.03
CA THR A 182 -34.49 34.32 16.62
C THR A 182 -34.08 35.57 15.84
N GLN A 183 -34.31 36.77 16.39
CA GLN A 183 -33.89 38.04 15.80
C GLN A 183 -32.37 38.14 15.64
N PHE A 184 -31.62 37.67 16.63
CA PHE A 184 -30.16 37.65 16.57
C PHE A 184 -29.68 36.84 15.37
N TRP A 185 -30.23 35.65 15.13
CA TRP A 185 -29.89 34.81 13.98
C TRP A 185 -30.28 35.43 12.64
N GLU A 186 -31.44 36.08 12.56
CA GLU A 186 -31.82 36.85 11.37
C GLU A 186 -30.79 37.94 11.07
N TRP A 187 -30.33 38.66 12.09
CA TRP A 187 -29.34 39.72 11.92
C TRP A 187 -27.93 39.21 11.62
N VAL A 188 -27.57 38.01 12.09
CA VAL A 188 -26.35 37.32 11.65
C VAL A 188 -26.44 36.99 10.16
N ARG A 189 -27.59 36.46 9.70
CA ARG A 189 -27.83 36.12 8.29
C ARG A 189 -27.80 37.37 7.40
N ASP A 190 -28.42 38.45 7.86
CA ASP A 190 -28.58 39.70 7.12
C ASP A 190 -27.35 40.63 7.26
N ALA A 191 -26.26 40.14 7.86
CA ALA A 191 -24.99 40.84 8.00
C ALA A 191 -25.08 42.19 8.76
N ASN A 192 -25.87 42.23 9.83
CA ASN A 192 -26.03 43.44 10.63
C ASN A 192 -24.67 43.88 11.24
N PRO A 193 -24.22 45.14 10.99
CA PRO A 193 -22.91 45.60 11.45
C PRO A 193 -22.70 45.56 12.97
N VAL A 194 -23.77 45.79 13.75
CA VAL A 194 -23.70 45.78 15.22
C VAL A 194 -23.47 44.36 15.72
N ILE A 195 -24.21 43.38 15.19
CA ILE A 195 -24.04 41.97 15.55
C ILE A 195 -22.66 41.45 15.16
N PHE A 196 -22.15 41.85 14.00
CA PHE A 196 -20.81 41.43 13.56
C PHE A 196 -19.71 42.03 14.43
N THR A 197 -19.85 43.31 14.81
CA THR A 197 -18.92 43.95 15.76
C THR A 197 -18.97 43.28 17.12
N MET A 198 -20.18 42.97 17.61
CA MET A 198 -20.37 42.26 18.87
C MET A 198 -19.77 40.85 18.83
N LEU A 199 -20.00 40.06 17.78
CA LEU A 199 -19.41 38.73 17.64
C LEU A 199 -17.88 38.79 17.55
N ARG A 200 -17.32 39.77 16.84
CA ARG A 200 -15.87 39.92 16.65
C ARG A 200 -15.17 40.36 17.94
N ASP A 201 -15.66 41.42 18.57
CA ASP A 201 -14.96 42.11 19.65
C ASP A 201 -15.54 41.81 21.04
N GLY A 202 -16.78 41.33 21.09
CA GLY A 202 -17.50 41.11 22.34
C GLY A 202 -16.87 40.02 23.22
N VAL A 203 -17.07 40.18 24.52
CA VAL A 203 -16.59 39.34 25.61
C VAL A 203 -17.81 38.85 26.40
N PRO A 204 -18.06 37.52 26.46
CA PRO A 204 -19.20 36.99 27.18
C PRO A 204 -18.97 37.09 28.69
N VAL A 205 -19.61 38.06 29.33
CA VAL A 205 -19.68 38.14 30.80
C VAL A 205 -20.47 36.95 31.35
N TYR A 206 -21.41 36.45 30.55
CA TYR A 206 -22.12 35.19 30.74
C TYR A 206 -22.40 34.54 29.37
N ASP A 207 -22.25 33.23 29.26
CA ASP A 207 -22.59 32.47 28.05
C ASP A 207 -23.02 31.04 28.45
N ARG A 208 -24.16 30.59 27.92
CA ARG A 208 -24.65 29.22 28.07
C ARG A 208 -23.99 28.25 27.06
N GLY A 209 -22.91 28.69 26.41
CA GLY A 209 -22.12 27.91 25.46
C GLY A 209 -22.51 28.12 24.00
N LEU A 210 -23.17 29.24 23.66
CA LEU A 210 -23.57 29.55 22.29
C LEU A 210 -22.75 30.69 21.69
N PHE A 211 -22.48 31.75 22.45
CA PHE A 211 -21.75 32.91 21.94
C PHE A 211 -20.31 32.56 21.53
N SER A 212 -19.65 31.74 22.33
CA SER A 212 -18.26 31.32 22.07
C SER A 212 -18.12 30.54 20.74
N PRO A 213 -18.96 29.52 20.44
CA PRO A 213 -19.05 28.93 19.11
C PRO A 213 -19.35 29.91 17.97
N TRP A 214 -20.27 30.86 18.16
CA TRP A 214 -20.58 31.84 17.11
C TRP A 214 -19.38 32.71 16.75
N LYS A 215 -18.64 33.17 17.75
CA LYS A 215 -17.38 33.91 17.56
C LYS A 215 -16.34 33.06 16.84
N LEU A 216 -16.23 31.77 17.16
CA LEU A 216 -15.34 30.85 16.47
C LEU A 216 -15.74 30.67 15.00
N LEU A 217 -17.03 30.49 14.71
CA LEU A 217 -17.54 30.38 13.34
C LEU A 217 -17.26 31.65 12.51
N LEU A 218 -17.36 32.83 13.12
CA LEU A 218 -16.96 34.09 12.49
C LEU A 218 -15.47 34.06 12.13
N LYS A 219 -14.59 33.72 13.08
CA LYS A 219 -13.13 33.64 12.85
C LYS A 219 -12.73 32.61 11.80
N MET A 220 -13.47 31.51 11.70
CA MET A 220 -13.28 30.48 10.67
C MET A 220 -13.81 30.89 9.29
N GLY A 221 -14.40 32.07 9.16
CA GLY A 221 -15.03 32.55 7.92
C GLY A 221 -16.28 31.76 7.53
N LYS A 222 -16.97 31.14 8.50
CA LYS A 222 -18.21 30.38 8.26
C LYS A 222 -19.46 31.26 8.26
N ILE A 223 -19.40 32.43 8.91
CA ILE A 223 -20.44 33.45 8.84
C ILE A 223 -20.15 34.36 7.64
N LYS A 224 -21.10 34.48 6.71
CA LYS A 224 -20.97 35.30 5.49
C LYS A 224 -21.79 36.58 5.62
N PRO A 225 -21.41 37.69 4.95
CA PRO A 225 -20.21 37.92 4.13
C PRO A 225 -19.10 38.60 4.94
N THR A 226 -18.46 37.89 5.88
CA THR A 226 -17.37 38.46 6.69
C THR A 226 -16.05 38.55 5.92
N PRO A 227 -15.14 39.49 6.27
CA PRO A 227 -13.77 39.51 5.73
C PRO A 227 -13.05 38.16 5.89
N GLU A 228 -13.25 37.49 7.02
CA GLU A 228 -12.71 36.16 7.33
C GLU A 228 -13.23 35.11 6.34
N ALA A 229 -14.50 35.18 5.95
CA ALA A 229 -15.07 34.32 4.92
C ALA A 229 -14.45 34.61 3.54
N ILE A 230 -14.29 35.88 3.18
CA ILE A 230 -13.67 36.29 1.90
C ILE A 230 -12.23 35.78 1.81
N GLU A 231 -11.43 35.97 2.87
CA GLU A 231 -10.06 35.48 2.93
C GLU A 231 -9.99 33.95 2.84
N SER A 232 -10.92 33.24 3.50
CA SER A 232 -11.04 31.79 3.41
C SER A 232 -11.32 31.33 1.98
N PHE A 233 -12.27 31.97 1.27
CA PHE A 233 -12.54 31.70 -0.14
C PHE A 233 -11.31 31.96 -1.02
N MET A 234 -10.66 33.11 -0.87
CA MET A 234 -9.44 33.44 -1.62
C MET A 234 -8.30 32.45 -1.36
N SER A 235 -8.08 32.08 -0.10
CA SER A 235 -7.04 31.14 0.31
C SER A 235 -7.30 29.74 -0.24
N SER A 236 -8.57 29.29 -0.23
CA SER A 236 -8.93 27.99 -0.80
C SER A 236 -8.63 27.91 -2.30
N GLY A 237 -8.88 28.99 -3.06
CA GLY A 237 -8.51 29.06 -4.47
C GLY A 237 -7.00 28.87 -4.69
N LYS A 238 -6.17 29.51 -3.87
CA LYS A 238 -4.70 29.36 -3.92
C LYS A 238 -4.26 27.94 -3.58
N LEU A 239 -4.86 27.31 -2.58
CA LEU A 239 -4.56 25.92 -2.19
C LEU A 239 -4.89 24.94 -3.33
N LEU A 240 -6.03 25.12 -4.00
CA LEU A 240 -6.42 24.28 -5.14
C LEU A 240 -5.40 24.34 -6.29
N LEU A 241 -4.79 25.50 -6.55
CA LEU A 241 -3.71 25.59 -7.55
C LEU A 241 -2.47 24.77 -7.14
N GLY A 242 -2.14 24.71 -5.84
CA GLY A 242 -1.08 23.84 -5.33
C GLY A 242 -1.40 22.35 -5.52
N VAL A 243 -2.68 21.97 -5.37
CA VAL A 243 -3.14 20.59 -5.66
C VAL A 243 -2.95 20.24 -7.14
N VAL A 244 -3.20 21.18 -8.05
CA VAL A 244 -2.96 20.98 -9.50
C VAL A 244 -1.47 20.69 -9.77
N ASP A 245 -0.56 21.49 -9.21
CA ASP A 245 0.89 21.31 -9.37
C ASP A 245 1.37 19.94 -8.83
N ASN A 246 0.86 19.53 -7.66
CA ASN A 246 1.19 18.23 -7.06
C ASN A 246 0.64 17.07 -7.89
N THR A 247 -0.60 17.19 -8.38
CA THR A 247 -1.24 16.16 -9.22
C THR A 247 -0.47 15.97 -10.53
N MET A 248 -0.05 17.05 -11.19
CA MET A 248 0.78 16.95 -12.40
C MET A 248 2.12 16.24 -12.13
N SER A 249 2.70 16.47 -10.96
CA SER A 249 3.95 15.83 -10.55
C SER A 249 3.77 14.33 -10.31
N ASP A 250 2.70 13.93 -9.59
CA ASP A 250 2.35 12.52 -9.36
C ASP A 250 2.08 11.76 -10.67
N LEU A 251 1.40 12.39 -11.63
CA LEU A 251 1.16 11.79 -12.95
C LEU A 251 2.46 11.40 -13.64
N ILE A 252 3.54 12.18 -13.50
CA ILE A 252 4.84 11.85 -14.07
C ILE A 252 5.58 10.80 -13.24
N VAL A 253 5.69 11.04 -11.92
CA VAL A 253 6.54 10.25 -11.02
C VAL A 253 6.06 8.82 -10.86
N GLU A 254 4.74 8.64 -10.79
CA GLU A 254 4.12 7.34 -10.52
C GLU A 254 3.43 6.79 -11.77
N LYS A 255 2.53 7.56 -12.40
CA LYS A 255 1.64 6.97 -13.42
C LYS A 255 2.36 6.72 -14.74
N LEU A 256 2.93 7.76 -15.35
CA LEU A 256 3.57 7.66 -16.67
C LEU A 256 4.88 6.89 -16.61
N TYR A 257 5.65 7.05 -15.54
CA TYR A 257 6.87 6.28 -15.31
C TYR A 257 6.61 4.76 -15.29
N TYR A 258 5.71 4.27 -14.43
CA TYR A 258 5.45 2.83 -14.34
C TYR A 258 4.68 2.30 -15.55
N ALA A 259 3.85 3.11 -16.22
CA ALA A 259 3.21 2.73 -17.47
C ALA A 259 4.22 2.42 -18.59
N MET A 260 5.42 3.00 -18.53
CA MET A 260 6.52 2.69 -19.46
C MET A 260 7.47 1.63 -18.90
N LEU A 261 7.81 1.69 -17.60
CA LEU A 261 8.79 0.77 -17.02
C LEU A 261 8.28 -0.68 -16.98
N ASN A 262 7.03 -0.90 -16.54
CA ASN A 262 6.53 -2.25 -16.29
C ASN A 262 6.45 -3.09 -17.58
N PRO A 263 5.85 -2.60 -18.70
CA PRO A 263 5.86 -3.35 -19.95
C PRO A 263 7.27 -3.66 -20.47
N ALA A 264 8.22 -2.73 -20.28
CA ALA A 264 9.61 -2.93 -20.66
C ALA A 264 10.29 -4.05 -19.85
N GLN A 265 10.10 -4.07 -18.53
CA GLN A 265 10.61 -5.12 -17.66
C GLN A 265 9.95 -6.47 -17.98
N SER A 266 8.63 -6.51 -18.20
CA SER A 266 7.92 -7.73 -18.58
C SER A 266 8.43 -8.32 -19.90
N ALA A 267 8.68 -7.49 -20.91
CA ALA A 267 9.25 -7.95 -22.16
C ALA A 267 10.66 -8.56 -21.96
N LEU A 268 11.50 -7.93 -21.14
CA LEU A 268 12.83 -8.45 -20.80
C LEU A 268 12.76 -9.78 -20.03
N MET A 269 11.84 -9.89 -19.06
CA MET A 269 11.59 -11.12 -18.31
C MET A 269 11.19 -12.27 -19.23
N PHE A 270 10.35 -11.99 -20.23
CA PHE A 270 9.91 -12.98 -21.20
C PHE A 270 11.07 -13.59 -22.01
N VAL A 271 12.11 -12.81 -22.32
CA VAL A 271 13.31 -13.30 -23.02
C VAL A 271 14.39 -13.83 -22.06
N GLY A 272 14.02 -14.12 -20.81
CA GLY A 272 14.88 -14.77 -19.82
C GLY A 272 15.82 -13.82 -19.06
N VAL A 273 15.59 -12.50 -19.11
CA VAL A 273 16.37 -11.54 -18.32
C VAL A 273 15.71 -11.38 -16.95
N ALA A 274 16.46 -11.56 -15.87
CA ALA A 274 15.93 -11.30 -14.52
C ALA A 274 15.35 -9.87 -14.42
N PRO A 275 14.33 -9.62 -13.57
CA PRO A 275 13.68 -8.31 -13.45
C PRO A 275 14.71 -7.20 -13.24
N PRO A 276 14.97 -6.34 -14.25
CA PRO A 276 16.10 -5.43 -14.17
C PRO A 276 15.74 -4.20 -13.34
N VAL A 277 16.74 -3.60 -12.70
CA VAL A 277 16.53 -2.30 -12.04
C VAL A 277 16.26 -1.22 -13.07
N TYR A 278 15.48 -0.22 -12.69
CA TYR A 278 14.97 0.80 -13.60
C TYR A 278 16.05 1.53 -14.42
N THR A 279 17.26 1.72 -13.87
CA THR A 279 18.39 2.35 -14.58
C THR A 279 18.96 1.48 -15.69
N GLU A 280 18.87 0.16 -15.56
CA GLU A 280 19.41 -0.81 -16.52
C GLU A 280 18.39 -1.15 -17.61
N THR A 281 17.09 -1.04 -17.33
CA THR A 281 16.01 -1.38 -18.26
C THR A 281 16.20 -0.78 -19.67
N PRO A 282 16.51 0.53 -19.85
CA PRO A 282 16.74 1.09 -21.18
C PRO A 282 17.93 0.47 -21.92
N ILE A 283 19.00 0.11 -21.20
CA ILE A 283 20.21 -0.50 -21.77
C ILE A 283 19.88 -1.91 -22.27
N LEU A 284 19.13 -2.67 -21.47
CA LEU A 284 18.72 -4.01 -21.81
C LEU A 284 17.70 -4.02 -22.95
N LEU A 285 16.76 -3.07 -23.00
CA LEU A 285 15.87 -2.90 -24.17
C LEU A 285 16.69 -2.72 -25.46
N ARG A 286 17.74 -1.89 -25.42
CA ARG A 286 18.62 -1.69 -26.58
C ARG A 286 19.32 -2.99 -26.99
N ARG A 287 19.84 -3.73 -26.00
CA ARG A 287 20.58 -4.97 -26.23
C ARG A 287 19.70 -6.09 -26.80
N TYR A 288 18.52 -6.31 -26.24
CA TYR A 288 17.69 -7.48 -26.55
C TYR A 288 16.67 -7.25 -27.66
N PHE A 289 16.15 -6.03 -27.81
CA PHE A 289 15.09 -5.74 -28.78
C PHE A 289 15.53 -4.81 -29.90
N VAL A 290 16.22 -3.70 -29.58
CA VAL A 290 16.62 -2.72 -30.60
C VAL A 290 17.70 -3.29 -31.54
N LYS A 291 18.74 -3.94 -31.01
CA LYS A 291 19.77 -4.61 -31.84
C LYS A 291 19.18 -5.67 -32.77
N LYS A 292 18.10 -6.33 -32.35
CA LYS A 292 17.36 -7.33 -33.15
C LYS A 292 16.31 -6.69 -34.08
N LYS A 293 16.22 -5.36 -34.15
CA LYS A 293 15.22 -4.61 -34.93
C LYS A 293 13.76 -4.92 -34.57
N LEU A 294 13.53 -5.39 -33.34
CA LEU A 294 12.18 -5.65 -32.80
C LEU A 294 11.53 -4.39 -32.21
N LEU A 295 12.36 -3.41 -31.82
CA LEU A 295 11.94 -2.16 -31.21
C LEU A 295 12.78 -1.00 -31.75
N ASP A 296 12.17 0.15 -32.02
CA ASP A 296 12.91 1.36 -32.40
C ASP A 296 13.73 1.91 -31.21
N ALA A 297 14.92 2.41 -31.49
CA ALA A 297 15.82 3.00 -30.50
C ALA A 297 15.19 4.18 -29.72
N LYS A 298 14.22 4.88 -30.32
CA LYS A 298 13.50 6.00 -29.69
C LYS A 298 12.75 5.58 -28.44
N TYR A 299 12.20 4.35 -28.39
CA TYR A 299 11.43 3.89 -27.24
C TYR A 299 12.34 3.68 -26.02
N ALA A 300 13.50 3.05 -26.19
CA ALA A 300 14.50 2.94 -25.12
C ALA A 300 14.96 4.33 -24.64
N LYS A 301 15.09 5.29 -25.57
CA LYS A 301 15.42 6.69 -25.23
C LYS A 301 14.30 7.37 -24.42
N TRP A 302 13.04 7.17 -24.78
CA TRP A 302 11.92 7.74 -24.03
C TRP A 302 11.83 7.19 -22.60
N LEU A 303 12.07 5.88 -22.41
CA LEU A 303 12.13 5.29 -21.07
C LEU A 303 13.26 5.90 -20.24
N GLU A 304 14.44 6.09 -20.84
CA GLU A 304 15.57 6.76 -20.19
C GLU A 304 15.23 8.22 -19.81
N ASP A 305 14.56 8.95 -20.69
CA ASP A 305 14.16 10.33 -20.46
C ASP A 305 13.16 10.45 -19.30
N ILE A 306 12.12 9.60 -19.24
CA ILE A 306 11.13 9.63 -18.16
C ILE A 306 11.75 9.26 -16.81
N ILE A 307 12.71 8.32 -16.77
CA ILE A 307 13.49 8.01 -15.55
C ILE A 307 14.23 9.25 -15.03
N LYS A 308 14.90 10.00 -15.92
CA LYS A 308 15.64 11.21 -15.54
C LYS A 308 14.70 12.34 -15.10
N ILE A 309 13.58 12.49 -15.81
CA ILE A 309 12.53 13.44 -15.46
C ILE A 309 12.00 13.14 -14.05
N ARG A 310 11.62 11.88 -13.78
CA ARG A 310 11.10 11.44 -12.48
C ARG A 310 12.03 11.85 -11.34
N LYS A 311 13.31 11.50 -11.44
CA LYS A 311 14.30 11.87 -10.41
C LYS A 311 14.36 13.38 -10.16
N ARG A 312 14.33 14.19 -11.23
CA ARG A 312 14.36 15.66 -11.08
C ARG A 312 13.09 16.21 -10.43
N VAL A 313 11.93 15.65 -10.76
CA VAL A 313 10.64 16.04 -10.17
C VAL A 313 10.56 15.61 -8.69
N GLU A 314 10.97 14.38 -8.36
CA GLU A 314 11.01 13.88 -6.97
C GLU A 314 11.91 14.75 -6.06
N HIS A 315 13.06 15.20 -6.57
CA HIS A 315 13.96 16.09 -5.84
C HIS A 315 13.54 17.58 -5.89
N ASN A 316 12.34 17.90 -6.39
CA ASN A 316 11.84 19.27 -6.58
C ASN A 316 12.76 20.18 -7.41
N SER A 317 13.68 19.59 -8.18
CA SER A 317 14.63 20.31 -9.03
C SER A 317 14.05 20.69 -10.41
N GLN A 318 12.85 20.20 -10.73
CA GLN A 318 12.14 20.53 -11.95
C GLN A 318 10.63 20.60 -11.71
N LYS A 319 10.01 21.75 -11.99
CA LYS A 319 8.54 21.89 -11.97
C LYS A 319 7.92 21.24 -13.21
N VAL A 320 6.83 20.49 -13.01
CA VAL A 320 6.06 19.91 -14.12
C VAL A 320 5.16 20.97 -14.75
N THR A 321 5.23 21.10 -16.08
CA THR A 321 4.35 21.98 -16.85
C THR A 321 3.34 21.17 -17.64
N GLY A 322 2.19 21.75 -17.98
CA GLY A 322 1.18 21.08 -18.81
C GLY A 322 1.73 20.63 -20.17
N LYS A 323 2.60 21.42 -20.80
CA LYS A 323 3.28 21.05 -22.06
C LYS A 323 4.17 19.82 -21.89
N MET A 324 4.94 19.77 -20.80
CA MET A 324 5.78 18.62 -20.49
C MET A 324 4.93 17.37 -20.25
N LEU A 325 3.83 17.51 -19.50
CA LEU A 325 2.91 16.42 -19.21
C LEU A 325 2.27 15.86 -20.49
N ASP A 326 1.76 16.72 -21.38
CA ASP A 326 1.17 16.31 -22.66
C ASP A 326 2.15 15.50 -23.52
N ILE A 327 3.42 15.93 -23.59
CA ILE A 327 4.48 15.20 -24.30
C ILE A 327 4.69 13.81 -23.67
N GLN A 328 4.79 13.72 -22.34
CA GLN A 328 5.02 12.43 -21.68
C GLN A 328 3.81 11.49 -21.78
N ILE A 329 2.58 12.02 -21.74
CA ILE A 329 1.35 11.22 -21.96
C ILE A 329 1.37 10.59 -23.35
N LYS A 330 1.67 11.38 -24.39
CA LYS A 330 1.74 10.87 -25.77
C LYS A 330 2.81 9.80 -25.92
N ARG A 331 4.02 10.04 -25.38
CA ARG A 331 5.11 9.07 -25.38
C ARG A 331 4.76 7.78 -24.66
N ALA A 332 4.16 7.87 -23.46
CA ALA A 332 3.79 6.69 -22.68
C ALA A 332 2.73 5.86 -23.41
N LYS A 333 1.68 6.48 -23.97
CA LYS A 333 0.64 5.77 -24.74
C LYS A 333 1.21 5.02 -25.94
N GLU A 334 2.03 5.70 -26.75
CA GLU A 334 2.67 5.07 -27.92
C GLU A 334 3.64 3.97 -27.48
N PHE A 335 4.48 4.24 -26.48
CA PHE A 335 5.43 3.27 -25.93
C PHE A 335 4.74 2.00 -25.45
N SER A 336 3.72 2.12 -24.59
CA SER A 336 3.01 0.95 -24.05
C SER A 336 2.33 0.15 -25.16
N MET A 337 1.71 0.82 -26.15
CA MET A 337 1.09 0.14 -27.29
C MET A 337 2.11 -0.69 -28.08
N VAL A 338 3.25 -0.09 -28.43
CA VAL A 338 4.28 -0.76 -29.23
C VAL A 338 4.92 -1.91 -28.47
N LEU A 339 5.21 -1.75 -27.17
CA LEU A 339 5.77 -2.83 -26.37
C LEU A 339 4.77 -3.99 -26.20
N LEU A 340 3.48 -3.72 -26.01
CA LEU A 340 2.45 -4.76 -25.95
C LEU A 340 2.36 -5.52 -27.28
N THR A 341 2.33 -4.83 -28.42
CA THR A 341 2.31 -5.49 -29.74
C THR A 341 3.56 -6.34 -29.97
N MET A 342 4.74 -5.83 -29.62
CA MET A 342 5.98 -6.60 -29.70
C MET A 342 5.95 -7.84 -28.79
N PHE A 343 5.45 -7.68 -27.55
CA PHE A 343 5.33 -8.76 -26.58
C PHE A 343 4.41 -9.88 -27.06
N GLU A 344 3.22 -9.56 -27.57
CA GLU A 344 2.29 -10.57 -28.12
C GLU A 344 2.89 -11.30 -29.32
N LYS A 345 3.63 -10.59 -30.18
CA LYS A 345 4.36 -11.22 -31.29
C LYS A 345 5.41 -12.21 -30.80
N LEU A 346 6.22 -11.82 -29.81
CA LEU A 346 7.25 -12.70 -29.22
C LEU A 346 6.63 -13.92 -28.54
N LYS A 347 5.50 -13.74 -27.84
CA LYS A 347 4.75 -14.82 -27.22
C LYS A 347 4.25 -15.82 -28.26
N HIS A 348 3.67 -15.33 -29.34
CA HIS A 348 3.21 -16.18 -30.44
C HIS A 348 4.39 -16.94 -31.09
N GLU A 349 5.52 -16.27 -31.36
CA GLU A 349 6.72 -16.92 -31.92
C GLU A 349 7.28 -18.01 -31.00
N SER A 350 7.34 -17.77 -29.69
CA SER A 350 7.81 -18.76 -28.70
C SER A 350 6.92 -20.01 -28.64
N ILE A 351 5.60 -19.85 -28.74
CA ILE A 351 4.65 -20.97 -28.85
C ILE A 351 4.99 -21.81 -30.09
N GLY A 352 5.21 -21.15 -31.23
CA GLY A 352 5.58 -21.83 -32.48
C GLY A 352 6.91 -22.58 -32.41
N GLU A 353 7.91 -22.05 -31.70
CA GLU A 353 9.19 -22.74 -31.48
C GLU A 353 9.02 -24.00 -30.62
N LYS A 354 8.29 -23.91 -29.51
CA LYS A 354 7.99 -25.06 -28.66
C LYS A 354 7.20 -26.14 -29.40
N ILE A 355 6.22 -25.77 -30.21
CA ILE A 355 5.48 -26.72 -31.06
C ILE A 355 6.42 -27.49 -31.99
N LYS A 356 7.41 -26.82 -32.59
CA LYS A 356 8.41 -27.48 -33.44
C LYS A 356 9.30 -28.43 -32.64
N GLU A 357 9.68 -28.05 -31.42
CA GLU A 357 10.47 -28.90 -30.51
C GLU A 357 9.70 -30.15 -30.09
N ILE A 358 8.43 -30.00 -29.67
CA ILE A 358 7.55 -31.12 -29.34
C ILE A 358 7.38 -32.05 -30.54
N ASP A 359 7.06 -31.52 -31.73
CA ASP A 359 6.91 -32.34 -32.95
C ASP A 359 8.21 -33.10 -33.28
N PHE A 360 9.37 -32.47 -33.07
CA PHE A 360 10.67 -33.13 -33.27
C PHE A 360 10.92 -34.26 -32.26
N ILE A 361 10.76 -34.01 -30.97
CA ILE A 361 10.95 -35.00 -29.90
C ILE A 361 10.00 -36.17 -30.09
N PHE A 362 8.73 -35.89 -30.36
CA PHE A 362 7.69 -36.89 -30.54
C PHE A 362 7.96 -37.79 -31.74
N ARG A 363 8.31 -37.21 -32.90
CA ARG A 363 8.68 -37.98 -34.11
C ARG A 363 9.93 -38.83 -33.88
N LYS A 364 10.94 -38.29 -33.19
CA LYS A 364 12.15 -39.05 -32.85
C LYS A 364 11.79 -40.25 -31.96
N GLY A 365 10.99 -40.04 -30.92
CA GLY A 365 10.50 -41.10 -30.05
C GLY A 365 9.74 -42.20 -30.81
N MET A 366 8.84 -41.82 -31.71
CA MET A 366 8.14 -42.77 -32.59
C MET A 366 9.10 -43.60 -33.43
N GLN A 367 10.12 -42.94 -34.00
CA GLN A 367 11.11 -43.63 -34.84
C GLN A 367 11.95 -44.61 -34.03
N ASP A 368 12.32 -44.25 -32.80
CA ASP A 368 13.11 -45.11 -31.92
C ASP A 368 12.30 -46.32 -31.44
N VAL A 369 11.02 -46.13 -31.11
CA VAL A 369 10.10 -47.25 -30.83
C VAL A 369 10.00 -48.20 -32.04
N LEU A 370 9.75 -47.67 -33.24
CA LEU A 370 9.66 -48.51 -34.46
C LEU A 370 10.95 -49.30 -34.71
N LYS A 371 12.12 -48.67 -34.51
CA LYS A 371 13.42 -49.35 -34.63
C LYS A 371 13.57 -50.48 -33.61
N SER A 372 13.18 -50.26 -32.35
CA SER A 372 13.27 -51.30 -31.31
C SER A 372 12.45 -52.54 -31.66
N ILE A 373 11.25 -52.36 -32.23
CA ILE A 373 10.40 -53.49 -32.67
C ILE A 373 10.75 -54.02 -34.08
N GLY A 374 11.88 -53.60 -34.66
CA GLY A 374 12.39 -54.09 -35.95
C GLY A 374 11.70 -53.51 -37.20
N VAL A 375 10.91 -52.44 -37.05
CA VAL A 375 10.12 -51.86 -38.13
C VAL A 375 10.81 -50.63 -38.71
N LYS A 376 11.04 -50.63 -40.03
CA LYS A 376 11.52 -49.45 -40.75
C LYS A 376 10.35 -48.58 -41.23
N SER A 377 10.46 -47.26 -41.07
CA SER A 377 9.52 -46.27 -41.60
C SER A 377 10.26 -45.14 -42.32
N THR A 378 9.59 -44.54 -43.31
CA THR A 378 10.03 -43.27 -43.93
C THR A 378 9.46 -42.09 -43.15
N LYS A 379 9.98 -40.88 -43.38
CA LYS A 379 9.51 -39.67 -42.67
C LYS A 379 8.02 -39.38 -42.93
N GLU A 380 7.53 -39.60 -44.15
CA GLU A 380 6.14 -39.32 -44.54
C GLU A 380 5.16 -40.30 -43.89
N ARG A 381 5.57 -41.56 -43.71
CA ARG A 381 4.73 -42.64 -43.17
C ARG A 381 4.98 -42.91 -41.68
N LEU A 382 5.81 -42.09 -41.02
CA LEU A 382 6.24 -42.34 -39.65
C LEU A 382 5.06 -42.43 -38.67
N VAL A 383 4.17 -41.43 -38.70
CA VAL A 383 3.04 -41.33 -37.76
C VAL A 383 2.03 -42.45 -38.01
N SER A 384 1.61 -42.66 -39.25
CA SER A 384 0.62 -43.68 -39.60
C SER A 384 1.15 -45.10 -39.33
N LYS A 385 2.41 -45.37 -39.64
CA LYS A 385 3.04 -46.68 -39.40
C LYS A 385 3.30 -46.94 -37.91
N PHE A 386 3.66 -45.90 -37.15
CA PHE A 386 3.77 -46.01 -35.69
C PHE A 386 2.41 -46.35 -35.07
N LEU A 387 1.35 -45.62 -35.44
CA LEU A 387 0.00 -45.87 -34.94
C LEU A 387 -0.49 -47.29 -35.24
N SER A 388 -0.27 -47.80 -36.45
CA SER A 388 -0.67 -49.17 -36.79
C SER A 388 0.11 -50.19 -35.95
N GLU A 389 1.44 -50.12 -35.90
CA GLU A 389 2.25 -51.12 -35.21
C GLU A 389 2.02 -51.15 -33.69
N VAL A 390 1.88 -49.98 -33.07
CA VAL A 390 1.67 -49.89 -31.63
C VAL A 390 0.25 -50.33 -31.25
N LYS A 391 -0.75 -50.12 -32.14
CA LYS A 391 -2.11 -50.64 -31.96
C LYS A 391 -2.19 -52.15 -32.17
N ASP A 392 -1.69 -52.64 -33.31
CA ASP A 392 -1.78 -54.05 -33.71
C ASP A 392 -1.02 -54.96 -32.74
N ARG A 393 0.05 -54.44 -32.13
CA ARG A 393 0.82 -55.15 -31.10
C ARG A 393 0.31 -54.87 -29.69
N GLU A 394 -0.79 -54.14 -29.48
CA GLU A 394 -1.31 -53.80 -28.15
C GLU A 394 -0.27 -53.11 -27.24
N LEU A 395 0.61 -52.30 -27.83
CA LEU A 395 1.65 -51.54 -27.12
C LEU A 395 1.15 -50.16 -26.67
N MET A 396 -0.03 -49.73 -27.13
CA MET A 396 -0.61 -48.42 -26.85
C MET A 396 -1.65 -48.51 -25.73
N PRO A 397 -1.44 -47.86 -24.58
CA PRO A 397 -2.52 -47.69 -23.61
C PRO A 397 -3.62 -46.80 -24.21
N ALA A 398 -4.89 -47.19 -24.03
CA ALA A 398 -6.04 -46.46 -24.59
C ALA A 398 -6.09 -44.98 -24.17
N SER A 399 -5.55 -44.69 -22.98
CA SER A 399 -5.44 -43.34 -22.43
C SER A 399 -4.65 -42.38 -23.29
N TYR A 400 -3.74 -42.82 -24.17
CA TYR A 400 -2.87 -41.94 -24.96
C TYR A 400 -3.28 -41.73 -26.42
N SER A 401 -4.43 -42.29 -26.82
CA SER A 401 -4.97 -42.12 -28.18
C SER A 401 -5.18 -40.64 -28.57
N HIS A 402 -5.56 -39.80 -27.59
CA HIS A 402 -5.76 -38.36 -27.77
C HIS A 402 -4.45 -37.60 -28.06
N VAL A 403 -3.32 -38.03 -27.47
CA VAL A 403 -2.02 -37.33 -27.63
C VAL A 403 -1.56 -37.37 -29.08
N VAL A 404 -1.71 -38.51 -29.76
CA VAL A 404 -1.28 -38.64 -31.16
C VAL A 404 -2.18 -37.83 -32.10
N GLN A 405 -3.48 -37.78 -31.84
CA GLN A 405 -4.41 -36.94 -32.60
C GLN A 405 -4.09 -35.46 -32.41
N TYR A 406 -3.83 -35.05 -31.17
CA TYR A 406 -3.57 -33.66 -30.83
C TYR A 406 -2.24 -33.15 -31.41
N VAL A 407 -1.15 -33.94 -31.37
CA VAL A 407 0.11 -33.57 -32.04
C VAL A 407 -0.08 -33.37 -33.55
N ASN A 408 -1.01 -34.10 -34.17
CA ASN A 408 -1.25 -34.01 -35.60
C ASN A 408 -2.04 -32.74 -36.02
N THR A 409 -2.93 -32.23 -35.16
CA THR A 409 -3.70 -30.99 -35.44
C THR A 409 -3.03 -29.72 -34.92
N LEU A 410 -2.09 -29.85 -33.97
CA LEU A 410 -1.46 -28.74 -33.27
C LEU A 410 -0.87 -27.66 -34.18
N LYS A 411 -0.24 -28.05 -35.29
CA LYS A 411 0.34 -27.11 -36.26
C LYS A 411 -0.72 -26.26 -36.96
N ASP A 412 -1.90 -26.82 -37.20
CA ASP A 412 -2.99 -26.11 -37.85
C ASP A 412 -3.80 -25.29 -36.85
N ASP A 413 -3.97 -25.78 -35.62
CA ASP A 413 -4.60 -25.02 -34.54
C ASP A 413 -3.76 -23.80 -34.14
N TYR A 414 -2.43 -23.93 -34.16
CA TYR A 414 -1.51 -22.80 -33.96
C TYR A 414 -1.65 -21.73 -35.05
N LYS A 415 -1.74 -22.13 -36.33
CA LYS A 415 -1.98 -21.16 -37.44
C LYS A 415 -3.32 -20.43 -37.31
N ARG A 416 -4.32 -21.06 -36.67
CA ARG A 416 -5.63 -20.47 -36.40
C ARG A 416 -5.65 -19.62 -35.11
N GLY A 417 -4.55 -19.55 -34.37
CA GLY A 417 -4.47 -18.81 -33.10
C GLY A 417 -5.23 -19.46 -31.94
N LEU A 418 -5.51 -20.77 -32.02
CA LEU A 418 -6.29 -21.50 -31.02
C LEU A 418 -5.43 -22.12 -29.90
N VAL A 419 -4.10 -22.01 -30.01
CA VAL A 419 -3.15 -22.68 -29.12
C VAL A 419 -2.58 -21.70 -28.10
N THR A 420 -2.73 -22.02 -26.81
CA THR A 420 -2.17 -21.24 -25.71
C THR A 420 -0.82 -21.80 -25.22
N GLN A 421 -0.14 -21.06 -24.36
CA GLN A 421 1.12 -21.50 -23.76
C GLN A 421 0.92 -22.71 -22.84
N ASP A 422 -0.23 -22.79 -22.15
CA ASP A 422 -0.55 -23.89 -21.24
C ASP A 422 -0.88 -25.17 -22.01
N ASP A 423 -1.56 -25.04 -23.15
CA ASP A 423 -1.81 -26.17 -24.06
C ASP A 423 -0.50 -26.82 -24.52
N VAL A 424 0.47 -25.99 -24.91
CA VAL A 424 1.80 -26.47 -25.34
C VAL A 424 2.56 -27.13 -24.20
N ASN A 425 2.57 -26.54 -22.99
CA ASN A 425 3.26 -27.11 -21.84
C ASN A 425 2.64 -28.44 -21.39
N LYS A 426 1.30 -28.55 -21.42
CA LYS A 426 0.57 -29.78 -21.09
C LYS A 426 0.89 -30.87 -22.11
N LEU A 427 0.86 -30.52 -23.40
CA LEU A 427 1.19 -31.47 -24.46
C LEU A 427 2.64 -31.93 -24.41
N GLU A 428 3.59 -31.05 -24.10
CA GLU A 428 5.00 -31.43 -23.95
C GLU A 428 5.16 -32.56 -22.92
N LYS A 429 4.49 -32.42 -21.78
CA LYS A 429 4.48 -33.44 -20.73
C LYS A 429 3.80 -34.73 -21.19
N GLU A 430 2.59 -34.64 -21.75
CA GLU A 430 1.85 -35.82 -22.24
C GLU A 430 2.59 -36.57 -23.35
N ALA A 431 3.24 -35.84 -24.26
CA ALA A 431 4.05 -36.39 -25.33
C ALA A 431 5.29 -37.13 -24.78
N HIS A 432 5.94 -36.57 -23.76
CA HIS A 432 7.06 -37.23 -23.09
C HIS A 432 6.63 -38.51 -22.37
N ASP A 433 5.59 -38.41 -21.53
CA ASP A 433 5.04 -39.52 -20.76
C ASP A 433 4.59 -40.67 -21.69
N PHE A 434 3.97 -40.33 -22.83
CA PHE A 434 3.57 -41.30 -23.83
C PHE A 434 4.76 -42.07 -24.41
N ILE A 435 5.78 -41.36 -24.90
CA ILE A 435 6.95 -41.98 -25.54
C ILE A 435 7.68 -42.87 -24.55
N GLU A 436 7.88 -42.41 -23.32
CA GLU A 436 8.53 -43.20 -22.26
C GLU A 436 7.72 -44.46 -21.93
N THR A 437 6.40 -44.33 -21.79
CA THR A 437 5.50 -45.46 -21.54
C THR A 437 5.61 -46.52 -22.64
N VAL A 438 5.55 -46.11 -23.91
CA VAL A 438 5.64 -47.05 -25.04
C VAL A 438 7.01 -47.74 -25.08
N ILE A 439 8.10 -47.00 -24.85
CA ILE A 439 9.46 -47.57 -24.78
C ILE A 439 9.56 -48.60 -23.65
N ASN A 440 9.02 -48.31 -22.48
CA ASN A 440 9.05 -49.22 -21.33
C ASN A 440 8.23 -50.49 -21.59
N ILE A 441 7.06 -50.37 -22.24
CA ILE A 441 6.25 -51.54 -22.65
C ILE A 441 7.04 -52.42 -23.64
N VAL A 442 7.71 -51.82 -24.63
CA VAL A 442 8.52 -52.57 -25.60
C VAL A 442 9.65 -53.32 -24.90
N LYS A 443 10.42 -52.64 -24.06
CA LYS A 443 11.52 -53.26 -23.29
C LYS A 443 11.04 -54.38 -22.37
N ALA A 444 9.91 -54.18 -21.68
CA ALA A 444 9.34 -55.18 -20.77
C ALA A 444 8.91 -56.45 -21.52
N ARG A 445 8.35 -56.31 -22.73
CA ARG A 445 7.99 -57.46 -23.57
C ARG A 445 9.21 -58.18 -24.13
N GLU A 446 10.24 -57.46 -24.55
CA GLU A 446 11.51 -58.06 -24.95
C GLU A 446 12.12 -58.88 -23.80
N GLN A 447 12.16 -58.32 -22.59
CA GLN A 447 12.69 -59.00 -21.42
C GLN A 447 11.93 -60.29 -21.08
N LYS A 448 10.58 -60.27 -21.06
CA LYS A 448 9.77 -61.48 -20.88
C LYS A 448 10.06 -62.55 -21.94
N GLY A 449 10.31 -62.15 -23.18
CA GLY A 449 10.68 -63.07 -24.26
C GLY A 449 12.05 -63.75 -24.06
N THR A 450 12.91 -63.18 -23.21
CA THR A 450 14.27 -63.69 -22.94
C THR A 450 14.40 -64.57 -21.69
N ASP A 451 13.38 -64.63 -20.83
CA ASP A 451 13.41 -65.41 -19.58
C ASP A 451 13.62 -66.92 -19.83
N LYS A 452 13.16 -67.43 -20.98
CA LYS A 452 13.40 -68.81 -21.42
C LYS A 452 14.87 -69.17 -21.68
N PHE A 453 15.78 -68.18 -21.71
CA PHE A 453 17.22 -68.39 -21.94
C PHE A 453 18.07 -68.24 -20.69
N LYS A 454 17.45 -68.07 -19.53
CA LYS A 454 18.18 -67.89 -18.28
C LYS A 454 17.69 -68.83 -17.19
N VAL A 455 18.58 -69.16 -16.27
CA VAL A 455 18.30 -70.01 -15.12
C VAL A 455 18.91 -69.39 -13.89
N LYS A 456 18.12 -69.27 -12.82
CA LYS A 456 18.60 -68.79 -11.53
C LYS A 456 19.17 -69.95 -10.72
N PHE A 457 20.20 -69.67 -9.94
CA PHE A 457 20.77 -70.62 -9.00
C PHE A 457 21.09 -69.92 -7.68
N LYS A 458 21.11 -70.69 -6.60
CA LYS A 458 21.55 -70.22 -5.28
C LYS A 458 22.80 -70.99 -4.87
N TYR A 459 23.73 -70.28 -4.24
CA TYR A 459 24.87 -70.84 -3.54
C TYR A 459 25.17 -69.95 -2.35
N ASP A 460 25.50 -70.55 -1.21
CA ASP A 460 25.56 -69.84 0.07
C ASP A 460 24.30 -68.97 0.27
N ASP A 461 24.45 -67.67 0.56
CA ASP A 461 23.36 -66.70 0.68
C ASP A 461 23.14 -65.84 -0.59
N LYS A 462 23.77 -66.22 -1.72
CA LYS A 462 23.75 -65.46 -2.97
C LYS A 462 22.84 -66.10 -4.01
N THR A 463 22.15 -65.26 -4.76
CA THR A 463 21.37 -65.69 -5.93
C THR A 463 22.11 -65.28 -7.19
N GLY A 464 22.57 -66.24 -7.98
CA GLY A 464 23.18 -66.03 -9.28
C GLY A 464 22.23 -66.33 -10.43
N GLU A 465 22.64 -65.95 -11.64
CA GLU A 465 21.87 -66.20 -12.87
C GLU A 465 22.78 -66.62 -14.02
N VAL A 466 22.42 -67.69 -14.72
CA VAL A 466 23.12 -68.16 -15.93
C VAL A 466 22.27 -67.85 -17.15
N TRP A 467 22.86 -67.16 -18.11
CA TRP A 467 22.30 -66.90 -19.44
C TRP A 467 22.91 -67.82 -20.48
N PHE A 468 22.07 -68.54 -21.20
CA PHE A 468 22.44 -69.45 -22.28
C PHE A 468 22.28 -68.75 -23.62
N LEU A 469 23.36 -68.13 -24.11
CA LEU A 469 23.38 -67.38 -25.37
C LEU A 469 24.14 -68.17 -26.44
N GLY A 470 23.42 -69.06 -27.13
CA GLY A 470 23.98 -69.97 -28.13
C GLY A 470 24.97 -70.97 -27.52
N LYS A 471 26.22 -71.00 -27.99
CA LYS A 471 27.28 -71.90 -27.45
C LYS A 471 28.04 -71.31 -26.25
N THR A 472 27.55 -70.23 -25.67
CA THR A 472 28.22 -69.51 -24.57
C THR A 472 27.26 -69.30 -23.41
N ALA A 473 27.72 -69.60 -22.20
CA ALA A 473 27.05 -69.25 -20.96
C ALA A 473 27.66 -67.99 -20.36
N TYR A 474 26.82 -67.06 -19.91
CA TYR A 474 27.22 -65.92 -19.08
C TYR A 474 26.62 -66.09 -17.69
N ILE A 475 27.43 -65.92 -16.66
CA ILE A 475 27.06 -66.20 -15.27
C ILE A 475 27.21 -64.93 -14.47
N ILE A 476 26.11 -64.40 -13.98
CA ILE A 476 26.08 -63.36 -12.97
C ILE A 476 26.24 -64.07 -11.62
N LYS A 477 27.30 -63.74 -10.88
CA LYS A 477 27.61 -64.40 -9.61
C LYS A 477 26.63 -64.02 -8.49
N ASP A 478 26.11 -62.80 -8.53
CA ASP A 478 25.21 -62.27 -7.52
C ASP A 478 24.27 -61.25 -8.15
N LEU A 479 22.96 -61.50 -8.08
CA LEU A 479 21.93 -60.60 -8.59
C LEU A 479 21.77 -59.34 -7.72
N SER A 480 22.23 -59.37 -6.47
CA SER A 480 22.23 -58.18 -5.60
C SER A 480 23.34 -57.18 -5.94
N ASP A 481 24.42 -57.65 -6.58
CA ASP A 481 25.48 -56.81 -7.17
C ASP A 481 25.94 -57.36 -8.54
N PRO A 482 25.14 -57.14 -9.61
CA PRO A 482 25.45 -57.66 -10.94
C PRO A 482 26.72 -57.05 -11.56
N SER A 483 27.17 -55.90 -11.04
CA SER A 483 28.38 -55.20 -11.46
C SER A 483 29.67 -55.83 -10.95
N ALA A 484 29.62 -56.58 -9.83
CA ALA A 484 30.80 -57.18 -9.18
C ALA A 484 31.41 -58.37 -9.93
N GLY A 485 30.85 -58.79 -11.07
CA GLY A 485 31.54 -59.66 -12.01
C GLY A 485 30.62 -60.63 -12.74
N VAL A 486 30.74 -60.63 -14.07
CA VAL A 486 30.11 -61.63 -14.95
C VAL A 486 31.19 -62.62 -15.37
N LEU A 487 30.91 -63.91 -15.31
CA LEU A 487 31.76 -64.94 -15.92
C LEU A 487 31.22 -65.34 -17.27
N LYS A 488 32.12 -65.70 -18.18
CA LYS A 488 31.80 -66.25 -19.50
C LYS A 488 32.44 -67.62 -19.64
N ALA A 489 31.68 -68.60 -20.10
CA ALA A 489 32.17 -69.95 -20.38
C ALA A 489 31.59 -70.49 -21.70
N LYS A 490 32.38 -71.28 -22.43
CA LYS A 490 31.89 -72.01 -23.60
C LYS A 490 31.11 -73.24 -23.14
N ILE A 491 29.92 -73.47 -23.71
CA ILE A 491 29.09 -74.63 -23.42
C ILE A 491 29.55 -75.79 -24.32
N LYS A 492 29.92 -76.92 -23.72
CA LYS A 492 30.29 -78.16 -24.42
C LYS A 492 29.04 -78.93 -24.86
N LYS A 493 29.17 -79.90 -25.78
CA LYS A 493 28.04 -80.69 -26.31
C LYS A 493 27.25 -81.43 -25.22
N ASP A 494 27.94 -81.87 -24.17
CA ASP A 494 27.39 -82.53 -22.98
C ASP A 494 26.77 -81.56 -21.95
N GLY A 495 26.82 -80.25 -22.20
CA GLY A 495 26.31 -79.20 -21.32
C GLY A 495 27.31 -78.71 -20.26
N ALA A 496 28.52 -79.27 -20.20
CA ALA A 496 29.54 -78.79 -19.27
C ALA A 496 30.02 -77.37 -19.63
N LEU A 497 30.26 -76.55 -18.62
CA LEU A 497 30.83 -75.22 -18.78
C LEU A 497 32.36 -75.34 -18.85
N GLY A 498 32.96 -74.79 -19.90
CA GLY A 498 34.42 -74.71 -20.05
C GLY A 498 35.08 -73.77 -19.05
N LYS A 499 36.37 -73.49 -19.25
CA LYS A 499 37.12 -72.54 -18.42
C LYS A 499 36.41 -71.17 -18.41
N THR A 500 36.18 -70.64 -17.22
CA THR A 500 35.54 -69.34 -17.03
C THR A 500 36.55 -68.22 -17.29
N MET A 501 36.07 -67.14 -17.91
CA MET A 501 36.77 -65.88 -18.10
C MET A 501 35.90 -64.75 -17.56
N GLU A 502 36.51 -63.66 -17.10
CA GLU A 502 35.74 -62.49 -16.70
C GLU A 502 35.13 -61.77 -17.91
N ALA A 503 33.95 -61.21 -17.69
CA ALA A 503 33.20 -60.39 -18.61
C ALA A 503 32.55 -59.25 -17.81
N SER A 504 32.17 -58.19 -18.53
CA SER A 504 31.40 -57.08 -17.94
C SER A 504 29.90 -57.26 -18.17
N LEU A 505 29.10 -56.70 -17.27
CA LEU A 505 27.64 -56.62 -17.43
C LEU A 505 27.26 -55.98 -18.77
N LYS A 506 27.95 -54.90 -19.14
CA LYS A 506 27.80 -54.22 -20.44
C LYS A 506 28.05 -55.14 -21.65
N HIS A 507 28.99 -56.10 -21.54
CA HIS A 507 29.25 -57.07 -22.60
C HIS A 507 28.13 -58.11 -22.72
N LEU A 508 27.57 -58.53 -21.58
CA LEU A 508 26.40 -59.40 -21.53
C LEU A 508 25.17 -58.71 -22.15
N ASP A 509 24.89 -57.46 -21.78
CA ASP A 509 23.75 -56.70 -22.31
C ASP A 509 23.83 -56.56 -23.85
N LYS A 510 24.99 -56.19 -24.38
CA LYS A 510 25.20 -56.14 -25.84
C LYS A 510 25.01 -57.49 -26.53
N LYS A 511 25.23 -58.60 -25.83
CA LYS A 511 25.01 -59.95 -26.36
C LYS A 511 23.55 -60.38 -26.27
N ARG A 512 22.80 -59.91 -25.27
CA ARG A 512 21.33 -60.12 -25.20
C ARG A 512 20.63 -59.47 -26.41
N GLU A 513 21.11 -58.33 -26.87
CA GLU A 513 20.54 -57.58 -28.01
C GLU A 513 20.78 -58.21 -29.40
N ASN A 514 21.81 -59.07 -29.57
CA ASN A 514 22.34 -59.43 -30.91
C ASN A 514 22.29 -60.93 -31.25
N VAL A 515 21.63 -61.77 -30.46
CA VAL A 515 21.60 -63.22 -30.69
C VAL A 515 20.22 -63.65 -31.17
N SER A 516 20.16 -64.36 -32.31
CA SER A 516 18.97 -65.14 -32.68
C SER A 516 18.83 -66.28 -31.68
N MET A 517 17.96 -66.10 -30.70
CA MET A 517 17.85 -67.04 -29.59
C MET A 517 16.95 -68.21 -30.00
N GLU A 518 17.57 -69.31 -30.43
CA GLU A 518 16.90 -70.57 -30.78
C GLU A 518 17.00 -71.59 -29.64
N GLY A 519 15.88 -72.21 -29.28
CA GLY A 519 15.76 -73.22 -28.21
C GLY A 519 15.37 -72.66 -26.84
N GLU A 520 15.20 -73.52 -25.85
CA GLU A 520 15.03 -73.14 -24.43
C GLU A 520 16.33 -73.44 -23.66
N ALA A 521 16.60 -72.68 -22.59
CA ALA A 521 17.69 -72.96 -21.69
C ALA A 521 17.48 -74.30 -20.98
N THR A 522 18.17 -75.34 -21.45
CA THR A 522 18.17 -76.65 -20.80
C THR A 522 19.39 -76.79 -19.89
N VAL A 523 19.16 -77.02 -18.61
CA VAL A 523 20.22 -77.31 -17.64
C VAL A 523 20.50 -78.80 -17.68
N LYS A 524 21.68 -79.19 -18.16
CA LYS A 524 22.13 -80.59 -18.09
C LYS A 524 22.80 -80.86 -16.74
N GLU A 525 22.86 -82.12 -16.32
CA GLU A 525 23.56 -82.54 -15.09
C GLU A 525 25.02 -82.04 -15.05
N LYS A 526 25.69 -82.02 -16.21
CA LYS A 526 27.06 -81.49 -16.35
C LYS A 526 27.13 -79.97 -16.19
N THR A 527 26.07 -79.24 -16.48
CA THR A 527 25.96 -77.80 -16.22
C THR A 527 25.94 -77.54 -14.71
N ILE A 528 25.10 -78.27 -13.96
CA ILE A 528 25.03 -78.18 -12.49
C ILE A 528 26.38 -78.56 -11.87
N SER A 529 26.98 -79.64 -12.35
CA SER A 529 28.32 -80.08 -11.92
C SER A 529 29.39 -79.00 -12.15
N SER A 530 29.27 -78.25 -13.24
CA SER A 530 30.19 -77.16 -13.56
C SER A 530 29.97 -75.94 -12.66
N LEU A 531 28.70 -75.60 -12.37
CA LEU A 531 28.38 -74.55 -11.39
C LEU A 531 28.90 -74.90 -9.99
N LYS A 532 28.75 -76.16 -9.57
CA LYS A 532 29.30 -76.65 -8.29
C LYS A 532 30.82 -76.54 -8.20
N LYS A 533 31.53 -76.68 -9.34
CA LYS A 533 32.98 -76.46 -9.39
C LYS A 533 33.36 -74.98 -9.30
N ILE A 534 32.50 -74.08 -9.77
CA ILE A 534 32.76 -72.64 -9.78
C ILE A 534 32.41 -72.00 -8.43
N PHE A 535 31.30 -72.44 -7.80
CA PHE A 535 30.71 -71.79 -6.62
C PHE A 535 30.65 -72.65 -5.35
N GLY A 536 31.10 -73.91 -5.41
CA GLY A 536 31.07 -74.84 -4.27
C GLY A 536 29.98 -75.91 -4.37
N THR A 537 30.01 -76.92 -3.49
CA THR A 537 29.18 -78.13 -3.63
C THR A 537 27.68 -77.90 -3.39
N LYS A 538 27.31 -76.82 -2.71
CA LYS A 538 25.93 -76.41 -2.38
C LYS A 538 25.37 -75.42 -3.40
N VAL A 539 25.12 -75.89 -4.62
CA VAL A 539 24.42 -75.12 -5.66
C VAL A 539 23.03 -75.71 -5.89
N GLU A 540 22.01 -74.87 -5.79
CA GLU A 540 20.60 -75.20 -6.02
C GLU A 540 20.08 -74.45 -7.25
N ILE A 541 19.31 -75.11 -8.12
CA ILE A 541 18.66 -74.45 -9.25
C ILE A 541 17.30 -73.93 -8.78
N VAL A 542 17.04 -72.65 -9.05
CA VAL A 542 15.75 -72.02 -8.75
C VAL A 542 14.89 -72.11 -10.00
N LEU A 543 13.81 -72.87 -9.92
CA LEU A 543 12.76 -72.87 -10.94
C LEU A 543 11.96 -71.58 -10.76
N SER A 544 11.94 -70.75 -11.79
CA SER A 544 11.09 -69.56 -11.85
C SER A 544 9.77 -69.95 -12.52
N ASP A 545 8.65 -69.54 -11.91
CA ASP A 545 7.33 -69.55 -12.54
C ASP A 545 7.21 -68.50 -13.65
#